data_AF-A0BRS6-F1
#
_entry.id   AF-A0BRS6-F1
#
_cell.length_a   1.000
_cell.length_b   1.000
_cell.length_c   1.000
_cell.angle_alpha   90.00
_cell.angle_beta   90.00
_cell.angle_gamma   90.00
#
_symmetry.space_group_name_H-M   'P 1'
#
loop_
_entity.id
_entity.type
_entity.pdbx_description
1 polymer ?
#
loop_
_entity_poly.entity_id
_entity_poly.type
_entity_poly.pdbx_seq_one_letter_code
_entity_poly.pdbx_strand_id
1 'polypeptide(L)'
;MKCEVKTVKLKILGLTDLSKLIRNSSYEIKVYFGGARQQTKTLNYYVVSEQIEINQNLELSSIHGKQLQFWLFDKIKNKFIGAGSYELSENQVEGFQLLDLKIDTVITCILMFELVVETKDIYQPVILEDDNIILKKDDSEEKRKEQERLEQEEKLRKQQEEERRLLQKQNKVSIVTLTDRYVEDQSYY
;
A
#
# COMPACT_ATOMS: atom_id res chain seq x y z
N MET A 1 19.04 13.78 5.01
CA MET A 1 18.57 13.76 3.60
C MET A 1 17.26 14.54 3.57
N LYS A 2 17.12 15.60 2.77
CA LYS A 2 15.85 16.34 2.69
C LYS A 2 14.91 15.56 1.75
N CYS A 3 13.77 15.11 2.27
CA CYS A 3 12.72 14.51 1.45
C CYS A 3 11.65 15.57 1.23
N GLU A 4 11.51 16.03 0.00
CA GLU A 4 10.45 16.94 -0.41
C GLU A 4 9.26 16.12 -0.89
N VAL A 5 8.07 16.35 -0.32
CA VAL A 5 6.84 15.74 -0.82
C VAL A 5 6.14 16.77 -1.68
N LYS A 6 5.94 16.43 -2.96
CA LYS A 6 5.18 17.24 -3.89
C LYS A 6 3.74 16.76 -3.88
N THR A 7 2.82 17.64 -3.48
CA THR A 7 1.38 17.42 -3.61
C THR A 7 0.88 18.21 -4.79
N VAL A 8 0.24 17.51 -5.71
CA VAL A 8 -0.31 18.05 -6.93
C VAL A 8 -1.83 18.05 -6.80
N LYS A 9 -2.40 19.25 -6.78
CA LYS A 9 -3.85 19.46 -6.83
C LYS A 9 -4.24 19.76 -8.27
N LEU A 10 -5.07 18.90 -8.83
CA LEU A 10 -5.55 18.97 -10.20
C LEU A 10 -7.05 19.18 -10.19
N LYS A 11 -7.51 20.19 -10.90
CA LYS A 11 -8.93 20.34 -11.22
C LYS A 11 -9.13 19.96 -12.67
N ILE A 12 -9.72 18.79 -12.90
CA ILE A 12 -10.11 18.35 -14.23
C ILE A 12 -11.38 19.09 -14.62
N LEU A 13 -11.27 19.97 -15.61
CA LEU A 13 -12.38 20.82 -16.06
C LEU A 13 -13.24 20.09 -17.07
N GLY A 14 -12.63 19.46 -18.07
CA GLY A 14 -13.37 18.92 -19.19
C GLY A 14 -12.54 18.29 -20.30
N LEU A 15 -13.26 17.79 -21.30
CA LEU A 15 -12.72 17.36 -22.59
C LEU A 15 -13.35 18.21 -23.71
N THR A 16 -12.57 18.57 -24.72
CA THR A 16 -13.01 19.27 -25.94
C THR A 16 -12.51 18.53 -27.19
N ASP A 17 -12.96 18.96 -28.38
CA ASP A 17 -12.70 18.30 -29.67
C ASP A 17 -13.04 16.80 -29.62
N LEU A 18 -14.28 16.51 -29.24
CA LEU A 18 -14.80 15.16 -29.04
C LEU A 18 -15.20 14.48 -30.37
N SER A 19 -14.75 15.04 -31.49
CA SER A 19 -15.14 14.64 -32.86
C SER A 19 -14.77 13.19 -33.16
N LYS A 20 -13.68 12.70 -32.57
CA LYS A 20 -13.18 11.32 -32.74
C LYS A 20 -13.64 10.37 -31.63
N LEU A 21 -14.38 10.86 -30.66
CA LEU A 21 -14.98 10.04 -29.62
C LEU A 21 -16.30 9.43 -30.11
N ILE A 22 -16.61 8.25 -29.56
CA ILE A 22 -17.85 7.54 -29.85
C ILE A 22 -18.96 8.22 -29.07
N ARG A 23 -19.93 8.78 -29.80
CA ARG A 23 -21.15 9.35 -29.23
C ARG A 23 -21.93 8.30 -28.43
N ASN A 24 -22.65 8.75 -27.40
CA ASN A 24 -23.45 7.91 -26.51
C ASN A 24 -22.60 6.84 -25.78
N SER A 25 -21.36 7.19 -25.45
CA SER A 25 -20.50 6.35 -24.61
C SER A 25 -20.19 7.03 -23.27
N SER A 26 -19.61 6.26 -22.35
CA SER A 26 -19.16 6.74 -21.06
C SER A 26 -17.64 6.65 -20.98
N TYR A 27 -17.01 7.76 -20.62
CA TYR A 27 -15.56 7.89 -20.52
C TYR A 27 -15.10 8.10 -19.08
N GLU A 28 -13.86 7.76 -18.78
CA GLU A 28 -13.19 8.09 -17.53
C GLU A 28 -11.73 8.45 -17.79
N ILE A 29 -11.19 9.36 -16.99
CA ILE A 29 -9.79 9.77 -17.07
C ILE A 29 -9.08 9.20 -15.85
N LYS A 30 -8.01 8.45 -16.08
CA LYS A 30 -7.09 7.97 -15.06
C LYS A 30 -5.85 8.86 -15.06
N VAL A 31 -5.50 9.38 -13.89
CA VAL A 31 -4.37 10.27 -13.67
C VAL A 31 -3.33 9.54 -12.83
N TYR A 32 -2.09 9.55 -13.30
CA TYR A 32 -0.95 8.92 -12.64
C TYR A 32 0.11 9.96 -12.29
N PHE A 33 0.66 9.87 -11.08
CA PHE A 33 1.72 10.75 -10.60
C PHE A 33 2.67 10.02 -9.67
N GLY A 34 3.91 9.76 -10.11
CA GLY A 34 4.97 9.19 -9.28
C GLY A 34 4.55 7.95 -8.48
N GLY A 35 3.82 7.02 -9.12
CA GLY A 35 3.28 5.80 -8.52
C GLY A 35 1.86 5.91 -7.95
N ALA A 36 1.38 7.13 -7.64
CA ALA A 36 -0.01 7.35 -7.23
C ALA A 36 -0.95 7.34 -8.44
N ARG A 37 -2.17 6.83 -8.26
CA ARG A 37 -3.22 6.80 -9.28
C ARG A 37 -4.53 7.34 -8.72
N GLN A 38 -5.17 8.24 -9.44
CA GLN A 38 -6.56 8.63 -9.22
C GLN A 38 -7.37 8.55 -10.51
N GLN A 39 -8.69 8.59 -10.38
CA GLN A 39 -9.60 8.53 -11.52
C GLN A 39 -10.72 9.54 -11.36
N THR A 40 -11.18 10.09 -12.48
CA THR A 40 -12.33 10.99 -12.49
C THR A 40 -13.63 10.20 -12.33
N LYS A 41 -14.72 10.92 -12.04
CA LYS A 41 -16.08 10.45 -12.23
C LYS A 41 -16.28 10.09 -13.69
N THR A 42 -17.22 9.19 -13.92
CA THR A 42 -17.62 8.77 -15.26
C THR A 42 -18.31 9.92 -15.98
N LEU A 43 -17.95 10.07 -17.25
CA LEU A 43 -18.28 11.16 -18.14
C LEU A 43 -19.18 10.63 -19.24
N ASN A 44 -20.43 11.05 -19.31
CA ASN A 44 -21.32 10.59 -20.36
C ASN A 44 -21.27 11.55 -21.54
N TYR A 45 -20.82 11.07 -22.69
CA TYR A 45 -20.77 11.87 -23.91
C TYR A 45 -22.08 11.73 -24.68
N TYR A 46 -22.93 12.75 -24.58
CA TYR A 46 -24.17 12.85 -25.35
C TYR A 46 -23.96 13.70 -26.60
N VAL A 47 -24.69 13.37 -27.67
CA VAL A 47 -24.58 13.90 -29.05
C VAL A 47 -24.59 15.43 -29.17
N VAL A 48 -25.03 16.16 -28.15
CA VAL A 48 -25.42 17.57 -28.25
C VAL A 48 -24.28 18.55 -27.92
N SER A 49 -23.20 18.11 -27.30
CA SER A 49 -22.15 19.02 -26.81
C SER A 49 -20.79 18.76 -27.45
N GLU A 50 -20.13 19.81 -27.93
CA GLU A 50 -18.74 19.75 -28.42
C GLU A 50 -17.70 19.63 -27.29
N GLN A 51 -18.17 19.81 -26.04
CA GLN A 51 -17.38 19.78 -24.82
C GLN A 51 -18.08 18.98 -23.72
N ILE A 52 -17.32 18.24 -22.92
CA ILE A 52 -17.82 17.60 -21.70
C ILE A 52 -17.18 18.28 -20.51
N GLU A 53 -18.01 18.75 -19.58
CA GLU A 53 -17.55 19.28 -18.30
C GLU A 53 -17.54 18.20 -17.21
N ILE A 54 -16.54 18.28 -16.33
CA ILE A 54 -16.26 17.32 -15.26
C ILE A 54 -16.21 18.05 -13.93
N ASN A 55 -15.46 19.16 -13.89
CA ASN A 55 -15.26 20.02 -12.74
C ASN A 55 -14.95 19.22 -11.46
N GLN A 56 -13.92 18.36 -11.51
CA GLN A 56 -13.52 17.52 -10.40
C GLN A 56 -12.11 17.84 -9.91
N ASN A 57 -11.98 18.03 -8.60
CA ASN A 57 -10.69 18.14 -7.93
C ASN A 57 -10.13 16.74 -7.63
N LEU A 58 -8.85 16.55 -7.93
CA LEU A 58 -8.03 15.38 -7.67
C LEU A 58 -6.78 15.84 -6.91
N GLU A 59 -6.32 15.03 -5.97
CA GLU A 59 -5.13 15.34 -5.17
C GLU A 59 -4.18 14.15 -5.19
N LEU A 60 -2.98 14.34 -5.71
CA LEU A 60 -1.98 13.30 -5.87
C LEU A 60 -0.70 13.73 -5.18
N SER A 61 -0.20 12.92 -4.25
CA SER A 61 1.05 13.20 -3.53
C SER A 61 2.12 12.19 -3.93
N SER A 62 3.33 12.65 -4.22
CA SER A 62 4.47 11.78 -4.50
C SER A 62 5.80 12.44 -4.13
N ILE A 63 6.78 11.62 -3.75
CA ILE A 63 8.16 12.02 -3.43
C ILE A 63 9.02 12.06 -4.70
N HIS A 64 8.62 11.34 -5.75
CA HIS A 64 9.44 11.12 -6.96
C HIS A 64 8.72 11.50 -8.26
N GLY A 65 7.49 11.98 -8.19
CA GLY A 65 6.70 12.34 -9.37
C GLY A 65 7.27 13.56 -10.08
N LYS A 66 7.67 13.38 -11.34
CA LYS A 66 8.07 14.46 -12.26
C LYS A 66 7.11 14.69 -13.42
N GLN A 67 6.16 13.77 -13.63
CA GLN A 67 5.27 13.80 -14.77
C GLN A 67 3.88 13.32 -14.35
N LEU A 68 2.86 14.02 -14.84
CA LEU A 68 1.47 13.59 -14.81
C LEU A 68 1.16 12.83 -16.10
N GLN A 69 0.54 11.66 -15.98
CA GLN A 69 0.04 10.91 -17.13
C GLN A 69 -1.47 10.82 -17.04
N PHE A 70 -2.14 11.13 -18.14
CA PHE A 70 -3.59 11.15 -18.27
C PHE A 70 -4.01 10.11 -19.30
N TRP A 71 -4.82 9.14 -18.90
CA TRP A 71 -5.29 8.08 -19.78
C TRP A 71 -6.81 8.12 -19.86
N LEU A 72 -7.33 8.24 -21.08
CA LEU A 72 -8.76 8.22 -21.36
C LEU A 72 -9.20 6.80 -21.69
N PHE A 73 -10.25 6.34 -21.01
CA PHE A 73 -10.88 5.05 -21.23
C PHE A 73 -12.35 5.19 -21.54
N ASP A 74 -12.84 4.34 -22.45
CA ASP A 74 -14.26 4.04 -22.58
C ASP A 74 -14.62 3.00 -21.53
N LYS A 75 -15.47 3.38 -20.58
CA LYS A 75 -15.88 2.55 -19.45
C LYS A 75 -16.83 1.43 -19.87
N ILE A 76 -17.70 1.68 -20.85
CA ILE A 76 -18.70 0.69 -21.30
C ILE A 76 -17.99 -0.44 -22.06
N LYS A 77 -17.07 -0.07 -22.94
CA LYS A 77 -16.32 -1.02 -23.77
C LYS A 77 -15.04 -1.53 -23.11
N ASN A 78 -14.70 -0.99 -21.93
CA ASN A 78 -13.44 -1.21 -21.23
C ASN A 78 -12.22 -1.08 -22.17
N LYS A 79 -12.21 -0.01 -22.98
CA LYS A 79 -11.24 0.20 -24.05
C LYS A 79 -10.42 1.46 -23.81
N PHE A 80 -9.11 1.38 -24.04
CA PHE A 80 -8.23 2.56 -24.05
C PHE A 80 -8.49 3.43 -25.30
N ILE A 81 -8.52 4.75 -25.10
CA ILE A 81 -8.92 5.74 -26.11
C ILE A 81 -7.82 6.75 -26.43
N GLY A 82 -6.92 7.02 -25.49
CA GLY A 82 -5.80 7.92 -25.72
C GLY A 82 -5.10 8.30 -24.42
N ALA A 83 -3.87 8.77 -24.55
CA ALA A 83 -3.10 9.26 -23.42
C ALA A 83 -2.38 10.56 -23.75
N GLY A 84 -2.12 11.32 -22.71
CA GLY A 84 -1.28 12.51 -22.73
C GLY A 84 -0.41 12.54 -21.48
N SER A 85 0.69 13.28 -21.56
CA SER A 85 1.58 13.44 -20.43
C SER A 85 2.00 14.89 -20.27
N TYR A 86 2.02 15.38 -19.05
CA TYR A 86 2.42 16.73 -18.70
C TYR A 86 3.60 16.68 -17.73
N GLU A 87 4.72 17.28 -18.11
CA GLU A 87 5.93 17.30 -17.28
C GLU A 87 5.85 18.43 -16.25
N LEU A 88 6.21 18.11 -15.00
CA LEU A 88 6.31 19.07 -13.93
C LEU A 88 7.71 19.69 -13.90
N SER A 89 7.86 20.87 -14.50
CA SER A 89 9.09 21.67 -14.37
C SER A 89 9.17 22.34 -12.99
N GLU A 90 10.40 22.65 -12.54
CA GLU A 90 10.61 23.32 -11.24
C GLU A 90 10.07 24.77 -11.22
N ASN A 91 9.97 25.41 -12.38
CA ASN A 91 9.45 26.78 -12.56
C ASN A 91 7.99 26.78 -13.03
N GLN A 92 7.19 25.84 -12.52
CA GLN A 92 5.88 25.59 -13.08
C GLN A 92 4.93 26.79 -12.98
N VAL A 93 4.26 27.07 -14.10
CA VAL A 93 3.18 28.05 -14.15
C VAL A 93 1.91 27.34 -13.70
N GLU A 94 1.50 27.63 -12.46
CA GLU A 94 0.18 27.26 -11.96
C GLU A 94 -0.91 27.86 -12.85
N GLY A 95 -2.02 27.14 -13.03
CA GLY A 95 -3.17 27.63 -13.76
C GLY A 95 -3.68 26.68 -14.84
N PHE A 96 -4.43 27.26 -15.78
CA PHE A 96 -5.16 26.54 -16.82
C PHE A 96 -4.22 25.97 -17.88
N GLN A 97 -4.41 24.69 -18.19
CA GLN A 97 -3.61 23.92 -19.13
C GLN A 97 -4.51 23.14 -20.09
N LEU A 98 -4.04 23.03 -21.33
CA LEU A 98 -4.62 22.21 -22.39
C LEU A 98 -3.63 21.09 -22.73
N LEU A 99 -4.12 19.86 -22.85
CA LEU A 99 -3.29 18.71 -23.18
C LEU A 99 -3.96 17.81 -24.22
N ASP A 100 -3.26 17.58 -25.32
CA ASP A 100 -3.71 16.65 -26.35
C ASP A 100 -3.62 15.21 -25.84
N LEU A 101 -4.76 14.50 -25.88
CA LEU A 101 -4.82 13.07 -25.65
C LEU A 101 -4.78 12.37 -27.00
N LYS A 102 -3.76 11.55 -27.23
CA LYS A 102 -3.47 10.92 -28.52
C LYS A 102 -3.32 9.42 -28.44
N ILE A 103 -3.58 8.75 -29.56
CA ILE A 103 -3.12 7.40 -29.86
C ILE A 103 -2.09 7.53 -30.98
N ASP A 104 -0.88 7.03 -30.75
CA ASP A 104 0.26 7.19 -31.65
C ASP A 104 0.48 8.67 -32.02
N THR A 105 0.11 9.07 -33.23
CA THR A 105 0.22 10.45 -33.73
C THR A 105 -1.11 11.18 -33.86
N VAL A 106 -2.24 10.49 -33.66
CA VAL A 106 -3.58 11.06 -33.87
C VAL A 106 -4.11 11.64 -32.57
N ILE A 107 -4.33 12.95 -32.54
CA ILE A 107 -5.04 13.64 -31.45
C ILE A 107 -6.49 13.15 -31.44
N THR A 108 -6.92 12.58 -30.33
CA THR A 108 -8.28 12.05 -30.14
C THR A 108 -9.21 13.09 -29.53
N CYS A 109 -8.73 13.85 -28.55
CA CYS A 109 -9.44 14.94 -27.90
C CYS A 109 -8.46 15.79 -27.08
N ILE A 110 -8.91 16.94 -26.60
CA ILE A 110 -8.11 17.87 -25.79
C ILE A 110 -8.64 17.86 -24.35
N LEU A 111 -7.75 17.58 -23.40
CA LEU A 111 -8.00 17.66 -21.97
C LEU A 111 -7.79 19.09 -21.47
N MET A 112 -8.78 19.60 -20.74
CA MET A 112 -8.69 20.86 -20.02
C MET A 112 -8.54 20.58 -18.53
N PHE A 113 -7.48 21.10 -17.92
CA PHE A 113 -7.26 20.97 -16.48
C PHE A 113 -6.58 22.21 -15.91
N GLU A 114 -6.74 22.41 -14.62
CA GLU A 114 -6.05 23.45 -13.85
C GLU A 114 -5.13 22.77 -12.85
N LEU A 115 -3.90 23.27 -12.76
CA LEU A 115 -2.85 22.71 -11.94
C LEU A 115 -2.43 23.69 -10.85
N VAL A 116 -2.38 23.20 -9.61
CA VAL A 116 -1.79 23.86 -8.45
C VAL A 116 -0.80 22.89 -7.81
N VAL A 117 0.44 23.32 -7.59
CA VAL A 117 1.49 22.45 -7.04
C VAL A 117 1.91 22.97 -5.68
N GLU A 118 1.57 22.21 -4.65
CA GLU A 118 1.97 22.48 -3.29
C GLU A 118 3.18 21.61 -2.93
N THR A 119 4.33 22.25 -2.75
CA THR A 119 5.51 21.60 -2.18
C THR A 119 5.47 21.73 -0.67
N LYS A 120 5.54 20.59 0.03
CA LYS A 120 5.71 20.57 1.49
C LYS A 120 7.03 19.91 1.83
N ASP A 121 7.87 20.68 2.50
CA ASP A 121 9.07 20.16 3.11
C ASP A 121 8.67 19.28 4.31
N ILE A 122 8.81 17.97 4.16
CA ILE A 122 8.73 17.09 5.32
C ILE A 122 10.12 17.04 5.93
N TYR A 123 10.34 17.88 6.93
CA TYR A 123 11.40 17.66 7.88
C TYR A 123 11.02 16.46 8.74
N GLN A 124 11.36 15.25 8.28
CA GLN A 124 11.63 14.20 9.24
C GLN A 124 12.94 14.58 9.93
N PRO A 125 12.93 14.92 11.23
CA PRO A 125 14.18 14.81 11.96
C PRO A 125 14.62 13.36 11.78
N VAL A 126 15.74 13.16 11.09
CA VAL A 126 16.52 11.97 11.38
C VAL A 126 16.85 12.15 12.85
N ILE A 127 16.13 11.46 13.72
CA ILE A 127 16.66 11.19 15.05
C ILE A 127 17.84 10.29 14.74
N LEU A 128 18.99 10.91 14.44
CA LEU A 128 20.26 10.31 14.73
C LEU A 128 20.26 10.33 16.26
N GLU A 129 19.66 9.30 16.84
CA GLU A 129 20.12 8.87 18.13
C GLU A 129 21.61 8.63 17.89
N ASP A 130 22.46 9.48 18.45
CA ASP A 130 23.84 9.09 18.64
C ASP A 130 23.76 7.70 19.27
N ASP A 131 24.32 6.69 18.61
CA ASP A 131 24.44 5.33 19.13
C ASP A 131 25.15 5.28 20.51
N ASN A 132 25.61 6.43 21.02
CA ASN A 132 26.22 6.64 22.32
C ASN A 132 25.29 7.17 23.42
N ILE A 133 24.01 7.48 23.16
CA ILE A 133 23.12 8.08 24.18
C ILE A 133 22.00 7.14 24.65
N ILE A 134 21.69 6.07 23.91
CA ILE A 134 20.79 5.02 24.40
C ILE A 134 21.58 3.73 24.49
N LEU A 135 22.25 3.55 25.64
CA LEU A 135 22.50 2.29 26.34
C LEU A 135 23.58 2.54 27.41
N LYS A 136 23.28 3.38 28.41
CA LYS A 136 23.53 2.87 29.77
C LYS A 136 22.45 1.83 30.03
N LYS A 137 22.70 0.62 29.54
CA LYS A 137 21.96 -0.57 29.93
C LYS A 137 22.13 -0.64 31.44
N ASP A 138 21.04 -0.50 32.18
CA ASP A 138 21.04 -0.77 33.62
C ASP A 138 21.46 -2.23 33.79
N ASP A 139 22.65 -2.48 34.35
CA ASP A 139 23.16 -3.81 34.77
C ASP A 139 22.23 -4.53 35.78
N SER A 140 21.11 -3.90 36.12
CA SER A 140 20.04 -4.38 36.99
C SER A 140 19.13 -5.43 36.34
N GLU A 141 18.87 -5.37 35.03
CA GLU A 141 17.88 -6.27 34.40
C GLU A 141 18.44 -7.64 34.02
N GLU A 142 19.70 -7.71 33.57
CA GLU A 142 20.35 -8.99 33.26
C GLU A 142 20.59 -9.82 34.54
N LYS A 143 20.94 -9.18 35.67
CA LYS A 143 21.07 -9.87 36.98
C LYS A 143 19.72 -10.39 37.50
N ARG A 144 18.61 -9.68 37.25
CA ARG A 144 17.27 -10.13 37.63
C ARG A 144 16.81 -11.33 36.80
N LYS A 145 17.03 -11.31 35.49
CA LYS A 145 16.66 -12.43 34.60
C LYS A 145 17.49 -13.69 34.85
N GLU A 146 18.76 -13.54 35.23
CA GLU A 146 19.60 -14.69 35.59
C GLU A 146 19.21 -15.30 36.95
N GLN A 147 18.82 -14.48 37.94
CA GLN A 147 18.23 -14.98 39.19
C GLN A 147 16.90 -15.71 38.97
N GLU A 148 16.00 -15.16 38.15
CA GLU A 148 14.73 -15.83 37.85
C GLU A 148 14.94 -17.18 37.12
N ARG A 149 15.93 -17.27 36.24
CA ARG A 149 16.28 -18.53 35.55
C ARG A 149 16.83 -19.58 36.53
N LEU A 150 17.69 -19.17 37.47
CA LEU A 150 18.23 -20.07 38.50
C LEU A 150 17.15 -20.54 39.48
N GLU A 151 16.22 -19.67 39.88
CA GLU A 151 15.10 -20.07 40.76
C GLU A 151 14.12 -21.03 40.07
N GLN A 152 13.87 -20.87 38.76
CA GLN A 152 13.03 -21.80 38.00
C GLN A 152 13.70 -23.17 37.84
N GLU A 153 15.02 -23.21 37.61
CA GLU A 153 15.78 -24.45 37.50
C GLU A 153 15.80 -25.23 38.84
N GLU A 154 15.93 -24.54 39.98
CA GLU A 154 15.85 -25.18 41.30
C GLU A 154 14.45 -25.73 41.62
N LYS A 155 13.39 -25.02 41.21
CA LYS A 155 11.99 -25.49 41.36
C LYS A 155 11.73 -26.75 40.53
N LEU A 156 12.19 -26.78 39.27
CA LEU A 156 12.07 -27.95 38.39
C LEU A 156 12.82 -29.17 38.96
N ARG A 157 14.02 -28.95 39.51
CA ARG A 157 14.82 -30.03 40.10
C ARG A 157 14.15 -30.63 41.35
N LYS A 158 13.55 -29.80 42.21
CA LYS A 158 12.80 -30.28 43.39
C LYS A 158 11.56 -31.10 42.99
N GLN A 159 10.83 -30.69 41.95
CA GLN A 159 9.69 -31.44 41.43
C GLN A 159 10.10 -32.80 40.86
N GLN A 160 11.18 -32.88 40.09
CA GLN A 160 11.68 -34.16 39.55
C GLN A 160 12.16 -35.13 40.64
N GLU A 161 12.72 -34.62 41.74
CA GLU A 161 13.15 -35.45 42.86
C GLU A 161 11.95 -35.99 43.67
N GLU A 162 10.88 -35.20 43.79
CA GLU A 162 9.62 -35.62 44.42
C GLU A 162 8.87 -36.66 43.57
N GLU A 163 8.80 -36.47 42.25
CA GLU A 163 8.26 -37.47 41.31
C GLU A 163 9.07 -38.78 41.34
N ARG A 164 10.40 -38.72 41.39
CA ARG A 164 11.24 -39.92 41.57
C ARG A 164 10.97 -40.64 42.90
N ARG A 165 10.74 -39.90 44.00
CA ARG A 165 10.35 -40.49 45.29
C ARG A 165 8.96 -41.13 45.24
N LEU A 166 8.01 -40.55 44.51
CA LEU A 166 6.68 -41.13 44.30
C LEU A 166 6.74 -42.40 43.44
N LEU A 167 7.52 -42.40 42.35
CA LEU A 167 7.74 -43.57 41.49
C LEU A 167 8.41 -44.74 42.23
N GLN A 168 9.38 -44.47 43.11
CA GLN A 168 9.96 -45.52 43.97
C GLN A 168 8.96 -46.11 44.98
N LYS A 169 7.98 -45.33 45.44
CA LYS A 169 6.91 -45.82 46.33
C LYS A 169 5.86 -46.64 45.57
N GLN A 170 5.55 -46.29 44.33
CA GLN A 170 4.54 -47.00 43.51
C GLN A 170 5.06 -48.32 42.91
N ASN A 171 6.37 -48.44 42.62
CA ASN A 171 6.97 -49.69 42.11
C ASN A 171 7.05 -50.87 43.10
N LYS A 172 6.46 -50.74 44.31
CA LYS A 172 6.26 -51.85 45.26
C LYS A 172 4.86 -52.46 45.24
N VAL A 173 3.95 -52.01 44.38
CA VAL A 173 2.60 -52.57 44.25
C VAL A 173 2.43 -53.12 42.83
N SER A 174 2.85 -54.37 42.64
CA SER A 174 2.59 -55.12 41.41
C SER A 174 1.11 -55.51 41.33
N ILE A 175 0.36 -54.93 40.39
CA ILE A 175 -0.94 -55.46 39.98
C ILE A 175 -0.94 -55.63 38.47
N VAL A 176 -0.93 -56.89 38.07
CA VAL A 176 -1.14 -57.43 36.73
C VAL A 176 -2.58 -57.17 36.30
N THR A 177 -2.84 -56.72 35.07
CA THR A 177 -4.12 -57.01 34.39
C THR A 177 -3.98 -57.02 32.87
N LEU A 178 -4.61 -58.05 32.30
CA LEU A 178 -4.69 -58.47 30.90
C LEU A 178 -5.63 -57.56 30.10
N THR A 179 -5.26 -57.18 28.87
CA THR A 179 -6.09 -57.24 27.64
C THR A 179 -5.40 -56.54 26.46
N ASP A 180 -4.66 -57.29 25.65
CA ASP A 180 -4.39 -56.93 24.25
C ASP A 180 -5.07 -57.96 23.35
N ARG A 181 -6.16 -57.55 22.69
CA ARG A 181 -6.75 -58.31 21.59
C ARG A 181 -7.00 -57.38 20.40
N TYR A 182 -6.27 -57.69 19.33
CA TYR A 182 -6.64 -57.57 17.91
C TYR A 182 -6.92 -56.18 17.33
N VAL A 183 -6.00 -55.75 16.46
CA VAL A 183 -6.35 -55.12 15.18
C VAL A 183 -5.37 -55.67 14.12
N GLU A 184 -5.89 -56.48 13.19
CA GLU A 184 -5.17 -56.90 11.97
C GLU A 184 -5.39 -55.88 10.85
N ASP A 185 -4.31 -55.58 10.14
CA ASP A 185 -4.19 -54.76 8.94
C ASP A 185 -4.94 -55.37 7.74
N GLN A 186 -5.67 -54.55 6.96
CA GLN A 186 -5.77 -54.71 5.50
C GLN A 186 -5.93 -53.37 4.76
N SER A 187 -5.24 -53.28 3.62
CA SER A 187 -5.07 -52.11 2.74
C SER A 187 -6.20 -51.93 1.73
N TYR A 188 -6.59 -50.67 1.45
CA TYR A 188 -7.59 -50.30 0.44
C TYR A 188 -6.95 -50.14 -0.96
N TYR A 189 -7.69 -50.58 -2.00
CA TYR A 189 -7.48 -50.21 -3.41
C TYR A 189 -7.85 -48.74 -3.67
#